data_AF-A0A7Y8KFH2-F1
#
_entry.id   AF-A0A7Y8KFH2-F1
#
_cell.length_a   1.000
_cell.length_b   1.000
_cell.length_c   1.000
_cell.angle_alpha   90.00
_cell.angle_beta   90.00
_cell.angle_gamma   90.00
#
_symmetry.space_group_name_H-M   'P 1'
#
loop_
_entity.id
_entity.type
_entity.pdbx_description
1 polymer ?
#
loop_
_entity_poly.entity_id
_entity_poly.type
_entity_poly.pdbx_seq_one_letter_code
_entity_poly.pdbx_strand_id
1 'polypeptide(L)' 'MSGFWNQAFDLTGRCAVITGGAAGIGLACAHLLVERGARVALL' A
#
# COMPACT_ATOMS: atom_id res chain seq x y z
N MET A 1 11.65 -17.66 5.36
CA MET A 1 11.31 -16.92 4.12
C MET A 1 10.39 -15.72 4.33
N SER A 2 9.51 -15.70 5.34
CA SER A 2 8.60 -14.56 5.59
C SER A 2 9.29 -13.24 5.97
N GLY A 3 10.41 -13.30 6.69
CA GLY A 3 11.12 -12.09 7.13
C GLY A 3 11.61 -11.18 6.01
N PHE A 4 12.12 -11.77 4.91
CA PHE A 4 12.55 -11.01 3.73
C PHE A 4 11.39 -10.20 3.14
N TRP A 5 10.22 -10.82 2.98
CA TRP A 5 9.05 -10.16 2.40
C TRP A 5 8.48 -9.09 3.33
N ASN A 6 8.45 -9.32 4.64
CA ASN A 6 8.02 -8.29 5.59
C ASN A 6 8.90 -7.03 5.50
N GLN A 7 10.21 -7.21 5.37
CA GLN A 7 11.13 -6.08 5.24
C GLN A 7 11.03 -5.40 3.87
N ALA A 8 10.89 -6.17 2.80
CA ALA A 8 10.72 -5.63 1.44
C ALA A 8 9.43 -4.81 1.27
N PHE A 9 8.41 -5.10 2.09
CA PHE A 9 7.12 -4.41 2.07
C PHE A 9 6.85 -3.60 3.34
N ASP A 10 7.89 -3.19 4.08
CA ASP A 10 7.76 -2.09 5.03
C ASP A 10 7.79 -0.78 4.25
N LEU A 11 6.65 -0.09 4.23
CA LEU A 11 6.44 1.13 3.47
C LEU A 11 6.33 2.35 4.38
N THR A 12 6.74 2.23 5.64
CA THR A 12 6.75 3.32 6.61
C THR A 12 7.49 4.54 6.04
N GLY A 13 6.83 5.69 6.05
CA GLY A 13 7.39 6.95 5.55
C GLY A 13 7.39 7.10 4.02
N ARG A 14 6.83 6.14 3.27
CA ARG A 14 6.65 6.23 1.82
C ARG A 14 5.28 6.81 1.47
N CYS A 15 5.18 7.40 0.28
CA CYS A 15 3.92 7.83 -0.31
C CYS A 15 3.59 7.02 -1.57
N ALA A 16 2.31 6.68 -1.77
CA ALA A 16 1.81 6.03 -2.97
C ALA A 16 0.59 6.77 -3.53
N VAL A 17 0.50 6.83 -4.86
CA VAL A 17 -0.66 7.37 -5.59
C VAL A 17 -1.31 6.22 -6.31
N ILE A 18 -2.62 6.03 -6.10
CA ILE A 18 -3.39 4.94 -6.72
C ILE A 18 -4.50 5.56 -7.55
N THR A 19 -4.50 5.26 -8.84
CA THR A 19 -5.59 5.60 -9.76
C THR A 19 -6.63 4.49 -9.78
N GLY A 20 -7.91 4.86 -9.94
CA GLY A 20 -9.01 3.90 -9.86
C GLY A 20 -9.20 3.37 -8.43
N GLY A 21 -8.88 4.19 -7.42
CA GLY A 21 -8.86 3.80 -6.01
C GLY A 21 -10.24 3.62 -5.37
N ALA A 22 -11.32 3.94 -6.09
CA ALA A 22 -12.66 3.97 -5.53
C ALA A 22 -13.22 2.59 -5.14
N ALA A 23 -12.81 1.51 -5.82
CA ALA A 23 -13.32 0.16 -5.57
C ALA A 23 -12.39 -0.94 -6.11
N GLY A 24 -12.75 -2.20 -5.85
CA GLY A 24 -12.09 -3.37 -6.43
C GLY A 24 -10.60 -3.44 -6.11
N ILE A 25 -9.78 -3.70 -7.12
CA ILE A 25 -8.34 -3.91 -6.96
C ILE A 25 -7.64 -2.64 -6.45
N GLY A 26 -8.04 -1.45 -6.93
CA GLY A 26 -7.45 -0.19 -6.50
C GLY A 26 -7.65 0.05 -5.00
N LEU A 27 -8.87 -0.19 -4.50
CA LEU A 27 -9.19 -0.09 -3.08
C LEU A 27 -8.46 -1.15 -2.25
N ALA A 28 -8.37 -2.40 -2.72
CA ALA A 28 -7.65 -3.46 -2.02
C ALA A 28 -6.15 -3.15 -1.89
N CYS A 29 -5.52 -2.64 -2.96
CA CYS A 29 -4.15 -2.16 -2.90
C CYS A 29 -3.99 -1.00 -1.92
N ALA A 30 -4.92 -0.06 -1.88
CA ALA A 30 -4.89 1.06 -0.94
C ALA A 30 -4.85 0.58 0.51
N HIS A 31 -5.73 -0.35 0.87
CA HIS A 31 -5.76 -0.94 2.21
C HIS A 31 -4.41 -1.58 2.58
N LEU A 32 -3.90 -2.46 1.71
CA LEU A 32 -2.63 -3.14 1.95
C LEU A 32 -1.45 -2.18 2.09
N LEU A 33 -1.39 -1.11 1.27
CA LEU A 33 -0.30 -0.15 1.34
C LEU A 33 -0.35 0.71 2.61
N VAL A 34 -1.55 1.10 3.05
CA VAL A 34 -1.76 1.79 4.34
C VAL A 34 -1.37 0.90 5.52
N GLU A 35 -1.77 -0.38 5.51
CA GLU A 35 -1.41 -1.36 6.55
C GLU A 35 0.10 -1.55 6.70
N ARG A 36 0.87 -1.28 5.63
CA ARG A 36 2.33 -1.33 5.62
C ARG A 36 3.00 0.02 5.91
N GLY A 37 2.25 1.03 6.33
CA GLY A 37 2.78 2.31 6.78
C GLY A 37 2.95 3.37 5.67
N ALA A 38 2.48 3.10 4.45
CA ALA A 38 2.50 4.10 3.39
C ALA A 38 1.39 5.16 3.61
N ARG A 39 1.68 6.39 3.19
CA ARG A 39 0.67 7.43 2.98
C ARG A 39 0.09 7.28 1.58
N VAL A 40 -1.21 7.12 1.44
CA VAL A 40 -1.86 6.85 0.15
C VAL A 40 -2.73 8.02 -0.27
N ALA A 41 -2.61 8.44 -1.52
CA ALA A 41 -3.57 9.32 -2.19
C ALA A 41 -4.36 8.50 -3.23
N LEU A 42 -5.69 8.61 -3.19
CA LEU A 42 -6.60 7.95 -4.13
C LEU A 42 -7.06 8.96 -5.18
N LEU A 43 -7.03 8.53 -6.44
CA LEU A 43 -7.49 9.27 -7.62
C LEU A 43 -8.56 8.48 -8.37
#